data_AF-A0A947YZV0-F1
#
_entry.id   AF-A0A947YZV0-F1
#
_cell.length_a   1.000
_cell.length_b   1.000
_cell.length_c   1.000
_cell.angle_alpha   90.00
_cell.angle_beta   90.00
_cell.angle_gamma   90.00
#
_symmetry.space_group_name_H-M   'P 1'
#
loop_
_entity.id
_entity.type
_entity.pdbx_description
1 polymer ?
#
loop_
_entity_poly.entity_id
_entity_poly.type
_entity_poly.pdbx_seq_one_letter_code
_entity_poly.pdbx_strand_id
1 'polypeptide(L)'
;MKIKSILLFTVIMSSFLFAGCDEDDKSEAKALVSIKNDFNNPEMTYQPPWTICKSSYLGQEFGKISIGETSPEFEVTPGLDYVLMVAAWEDPDCNPENCLPIATKLEEEVVDGQQRVIAINMPNHQGSCPPEGVAPIPEEAYNRILALWPEYDFEPYETRTENIECLPDEE
;
A
#
# COMPACT_ATOMS: atom_id res chain seq x y z
N MET A 1 -51.64 -27.18 69.95
CA MET A 1 -50.31 -27.59 70.46
C MET A 1 -49.31 -27.50 69.30
N LYS A 2 -48.18 -26.81 69.54
CA LYS A 2 -46.94 -26.70 68.71
C LYS A 2 -46.92 -25.78 67.47
N ILE A 3 -46.41 -24.58 67.74
CA ILE A 3 -45.68 -23.65 66.86
C ILE A 3 -44.42 -24.35 66.29
N LYS A 4 -43.97 -23.99 65.07
CA LYS A 4 -42.54 -23.89 64.65
C LYS A 4 -42.43 -23.25 63.25
N SER A 5 -41.96 -22.00 63.18
CA SER A 5 -40.63 -21.58 62.68
C SER A 5 -40.56 -21.52 61.15
N ILE A 6 -40.72 -20.35 60.53
CA ILE A 6 -39.67 -19.36 60.18
C ILE A 6 -38.51 -20.01 59.41
N LEU A 7 -38.40 -19.70 58.11
CA LEU A 7 -37.14 -19.26 57.53
C LEU A 7 -37.39 -18.32 56.35
N LEU A 8 -37.15 -17.04 56.62
CA LEU A 8 -37.07 -15.92 55.71
C LEU A 8 -35.70 -16.01 55.03
N PHE A 9 -35.62 -16.27 53.72
CA PHE A 9 -34.37 -16.15 52.97
C PHE A 9 -34.39 -14.83 52.19
N THR A 10 -33.89 -13.80 52.85
CA THR A 10 -33.57 -12.51 52.26
C THR A 10 -32.37 -12.71 51.31
N VAL A 11 -32.61 -12.72 50.00
CA VAL A 11 -31.52 -12.71 49.02
C VAL A 11 -31.06 -11.27 48.83
N ILE A 12 -29.77 -11.09 49.08
CA ILE A 12 -29.03 -9.85 49.15
C ILE A 12 -28.91 -9.22 47.77
N MET A 13 -29.13 -7.91 47.79
CA MET A 13 -28.85 -6.90 46.79
C MET A 13 -27.46 -7.07 46.16
N SER A 14 -27.40 -7.49 44.89
CA SER A 14 -26.24 -7.28 44.02
C SER A 14 -26.57 -6.17 43.04
N SER A 15 -26.23 -4.95 43.45
CA SER A 15 -26.13 -3.79 42.58
C SER A 15 -25.01 -4.07 41.57
N PHE A 16 -25.37 -4.60 40.40
CA PHE A 16 -24.50 -4.53 39.23
C PHE A 16 -24.39 -3.07 38.83
N LEU A 17 -23.34 -2.41 39.32
CA LEU A 17 -22.76 -1.26 38.68
C LEU A 17 -22.33 -1.72 37.29
N PHE A 18 -23.21 -1.55 36.31
CA PHE A 18 -22.77 -1.39 34.94
C PHE A 18 -21.88 -0.14 34.94
N ALA A 19 -20.58 -0.37 35.10
CA ALA A 19 -19.60 0.54 34.55
C ALA A 19 -19.94 0.62 33.06
N GLY A 20 -20.59 1.73 32.67
CA GLY A 20 -20.56 2.16 31.29
C GLY A 20 -19.09 2.34 30.97
N CYS A 21 -18.51 1.36 30.31
CA CYS A 21 -17.40 1.65 29.42
C CYS A 21 -17.97 2.67 28.45
N ASP A 22 -17.55 3.92 28.58
CA ASP A 22 -17.38 4.78 27.42
C ASP A 22 -16.63 3.92 26.40
N GLU A 23 -17.36 3.32 25.47
CA GLU A 23 -16.83 3.08 24.13
C GLU A 23 -16.55 4.48 23.59
N ASP A 24 -15.39 5.01 23.97
CA ASP A 24 -14.70 6.01 23.18
C ASP A 24 -14.75 5.47 21.76
N ASP A 25 -15.58 6.12 20.96
CA ASP A 25 -15.65 6.04 19.52
C ASP A 25 -14.26 6.46 19.03
N LYS A 26 -13.31 5.52 19.11
CA LYS A 26 -11.95 5.69 18.61
C LYS A 26 -12.11 5.80 17.11
N SER A 27 -12.31 7.02 16.62
CA SER A 27 -12.18 7.32 15.21
C SER A 27 -10.87 6.71 14.77
N GLU A 28 -10.93 5.68 13.92
CA GLU A 28 -9.74 5.15 13.28
C GLU A 28 -9.00 6.35 12.69
N ALA A 29 -7.72 6.51 13.01
CA ALA A 29 -6.93 7.62 12.50
C ALA A 29 -6.98 7.59 10.96
N LYS A 30 -7.19 8.74 10.32
CA LYS A 30 -7.34 8.85 8.86
C LYS A 30 -6.50 9.99 8.31
N ALA A 31 -5.83 9.72 7.20
CA ALA A 31 -5.19 10.72 6.37
C ALA A 31 -5.84 10.70 4.98
N LEU A 32 -5.77 11.82 4.27
CA LEU A 32 -6.17 11.94 2.88
C LEU A 32 -4.92 11.91 2.00
N VAL A 33 -4.83 10.93 1.11
CA VAL A 33 -3.67 10.73 0.24
C VAL A 33 -4.09 10.76 -1.22
N SER A 34 -3.22 11.31 -2.06
CA SER A 34 -3.24 11.12 -3.52
C SER A 34 -1.85 10.67 -3.99
N ILE A 35 -1.78 9.95 -5.11
CA ILE A 35 -0.52 9.52 -5.72
C ILE A 35 -0.33 10.27 -7.03
N LYS A 36 0.84 10.89 -7.22
CA LYS A 36 1.24 11.54 -8.47
C LYS A 36 2.24 10.65 -9.20
N ASN A 37 1.96 10.35 -10.46
CA ASN A 37 2.95 9.79 -11.37
C ASN A 37 3.86 10.93 -11.85
N ASP A 38 5.02 11.08 -11.21
CA ASP A 38 5.96 12.20 -11.41
C ASP A 38 7.16 11.80 -12.28
N PHE A 39 7.05 10.76 -13.12
CA PHE A 39 8.15 10.30 -13.97
C PHE A 39 8.57 11.29 -15.06
N ASN A 40 7.74 12.30 -15.37
CA ASN A 40 8.08 13.39 -16.29
C ASN A 40 8.74 14.59 -15.60
N ASN A 41 9.23 14.44 -14.37
CA ASN A 41 9.83 15.53 -13.61
C ASN A 41 11.16 16.00 -14.25
N PRO A 42 11.26 17.26 -14.72
CA PRO A 42 12.45 17.77 -15.43
C PRO A 42 13.71 17.86 -14.57
N GLU A 43 13.60 17.71 -13.25
CA GLU A 43 14.74 17.71 -12.33
C GLU A 43 15.45 16.33 -12.26
N MET A 44 14.83 15.29 -12.82
CA MET A 44 15.42 13.95 -12.88
C MET A 44 16.41 13.81 -14.04
N THR A 45 17.52 13.10 -13.78
CA THR A 45 18.50 12.73 -14.82
C THR A 45 17.91 11.80 -15.88
N TYR A 46 16.94 10.97 -15.50
CA TYR A 46 16.27 10.01 -16.37
C TYR A 46 14.78 9.99 -16.06
N GLN A 47 13.95 10.02 -17.10
CA GLN A 47 12.49 10.11 -17.01
C GLN A 47 11.89 8.87 -17.66
N PRO A 48 11.63 7.80 -16.89
CA PRO A 48 11.06 6.60 -17.49
C PRO A 48 9.64 6.90 -18.01
N PRO A 49 9.27 6.44 -19.21
CA PRO A 49 7.93 6.60 -19.77
C PRO A 49 6.95 5.57 -19.15
N TRP A 50 6.87 5.54 -17.82
CA TRP A 50 6.06 4.59 -17.09
C TRP A 50 4.64 5.08 -16.82
N THR A 51 3.67 4.33 -17.30
CA THR A 51 2.29 4.44 -16.83
C THR A 51 2.13 3.59 -15.58
N ILE A 52 1.64 4.16 -14.48
CA ILE A 52 1.26 3.37 -13.30
C ILE A 52 -0.09 2.73 -13.61
N CYS A 53 -0.12 1.41 -13.74
CA CYS A 53 -1.29 0.63 -14.13
C CYS A 53 -2.16 0.24 -12.93
N LYS A 54 -1.50 -0.06 -11.82
CA LYS A 54 -2.11 -0.32 -10.51
C LYS A 54 -1.26 0.33 -9.44
N SER A 55 -1.89 0.81 -8.37
CA SER A 55 -1.20 1.39 -7.23
C SER A 55 -1.98 1.17 -5.94
N SER A 56 -1.26 0.88 -4.87
CA SER A 56 -1.79 0.66 -3.53
C SER A 56 -0.85 1.22 -2.47
N TYR A 57 -1.41 1.82 -1.43
CA TYR A 57 -0.67 2.27 -0.25
C TYR A 57 -1.48 1.91 1.01
N LEU A 58 -0.84 1.17 1.93
CA LEU A 58 -1.48 0.63 3.15
C LEU A 58 -2.83 -0.07 2.89
N GLY A 59 -2.93 -0.78 1.76
CA GLY A 59 -4.11 -1.54 1.35
C GLY A 59 -5.18 -0.72 0.61
N GLN A 60 -5.07 0.61 0.56
CA GLN A 60 -5.95 1.46 -0.23
C GLN A 60 -5.47 1.49 -1.69
N GLU A 61 -6.36 1.17 -2.63
CA GLU A 61 -6.05 1.24 -4.07
C GLU A 61 -6.35 2.62 -4.65
N PHE A 62 -5.49 3.06 -5.58
CA PHE A 62 -5.58 4.34 -6.28
C PHE A 62 -5.78 4.19 -7.79
N GLY A 63 -5.67 2.95 -8.29
CA GLY A 63 -5.90 2.61 -9.69
C GLY A 63 -4.76 3.03 -10.63
N LYS A 64 -5.14 3.31 -11.87
CA LYS A 64 -4.24 3.70 -12.96
C LYS A 64 -3.96 5.21 -12.91
N ILE A 65 -2.71 5.59 -13.13
CA ILE A 65 -2.23 6.98 -13.11
C ILE A 65 -1.28 7.19 -14.29
N SER A 66 -1.76 7.92 -15.30
CA SER A 66 -0.95 8.31 -16.45
C SER A 66 0.20 9.22 -16.05
N ILE A 67 1.25 9.26 -16.87
CA ILE A 67 2.43 10.12 -16.64
C ILE A 67 2.00 11.58 -16.44
N GLY A 68 2.46 12.20 -15.35
CA GLY A 68 2.15 13.60 -15.00
C GLY A 68 0.83 13.80 -14.27
N GLU A 69 -0.05 12.79 -14.23
CA GLU A 69 -1.34 12.87 -13.57
C GLU A 69 -1.25 12.57 -12.06
N THR A 70 -2.30 12.98 -11.34
CA THR A 70 -2.49 12.67 -9.92
C THR A 70 -3.79 11.89 -9.77
N SER A 71 -3.78 10.82 -8.97
CA SER A 71 -4.98 10.06 -8.64
C SER A 71 -6.02 10.94 -7.93
N PRO A 72 -7.29 10.51 -7.87
CA PRO A 72 -8.20 11.03 -6.86
C PRO A 72 -7.64 10.87 -5.44
N GLU A 73 -8.20 11.64 -4.52
CA GLU A 73 -7.87 11.58 -3.10
C GLU A 73 -8.66 10.47 -2.41
N PHE A 74 -7.99 9.71 -1.55
CA PHE A 74 -8.59 8.62 -0.77
C PHE A 74 -8.20 8.72 0.70
N GLU A 75 -9.12 8.29 1.58
CA GLU A 75 -8.82 8.08 2.99
C GLU A 75 -7.93 6.85 3.14
N VAL A 76 -6.85 6.98 3.91
CA VAL A 76 -5.92 5.90 4.24
C VAL A 76 -5.65 5.85 5.73
N THR A 77 -5.26 4.67 6.22
CA THR A 77 -4.64 4.55 7.54
C THR A 77 -3.28 5.26 7.53
N PRO A 78 -2.97 6.11 8.52
CA PRO A 78 -1.64 6.67 8.70
C PRO A 78 -0.56 5.60 8.91
N GLY A 79 0.67 5.86 8.44
CA GLY A 79 1.81 4.97 8.66
C GLY A 79 2.99 5.19 7.71
N LEU A 80 4.05 4.41 7.91
CA LEU A 80 5.21 4.37 7.02
C LEU A 80 5.23 3.03 6.27
N ASP A 81 5.12 3.07 4.96
CA ASP A 81 5.08 1.87 4.13
C ASP A 81 5.52 2.18 2.68
N TYR A 82 5.47 1.16 1.83
CA TYR A 82 5.65 1.25 0.39
C TYR A 82 4.36 1.67 -0.30
N VAL A 83 4.50 2.48 -1.34
CA VAL A 83 3.54 2.49 -2.45
C VAL A 83 3.87 1.31 -3.34
N LEU A 84 2.99 0.32 -3.35
CA LEU A 84 3.07 -0.89 -4.18
C LEU A 84 2.41 -0.62 -5.53
N MET A 85 3.01 -1.04 -6.63
CA MET A 85 2.52 -0.67 -7.96
C MET A 85 2.81 -1.76 -9.02
N VAL A 86 2.06 -1.66 -10.11
CA VAL A 86 2.38 -2.25 -11.40
C VAL A 86 2.51 -1.12 -12.41
N ALA A 87 3.57 -1.10 -13.20
CA ALA A 87 3.78 -0.09 -14.23
C ALA A 87 4.14 -0.70 -15.58
N ALA A 88 3.83 0.01 -16.66
CA ALA A 88 4.15 -0.42 -18.02
C ALA A 88 5.00 0.63 -18.73
N TRP A 89 6.00 0.17 -19.48
CA TRP A 89 6.92 1.02 -20.26
C TRP A 89 6.31 1.37 -21.61
N GLU A 90 6.15 2.66 -21.91
CA GLU A 90 5.57 3.18 -23.17
C GLU A 90 4.21 2.58 -23.56
N ASP A 91 3.51 1.98 -22.59
CA ASP A 91 2.22 1.34 -22.79
C ASP A 91 1.17 2.03 -21.90
N PRO A 92 0.44 3.02 -22.43
CA PRO A 92 -0.63 3.67 -21.69
C PRO A 92 -1.83 2.77 -21.51
N ASP A 93 -1.98 1.66 -22.23
CA ASP A 93 -3.12 0.75 -22.12
C ASP A 93 -2.91 -0.33 -21.07
N CYS A 94 -1.69 -0.44 -20.52
CA CYS A 94 -1.34 -1.35 -19.44
C CYS A 94 -1.57 -2.82 -19.80
N ASN A 95 -1.11 -3.22 -20.98
CA ASN A 95 -1.17 -4.62 -21.39
C ASN A 95 -0.29 -5.44 -20.43
N PRO A 96 -0.79 -6.55 -19.86
CA PRO A 96 -0.08 -7.31 -18.82
C PRO A 96 1.33 -7.76 -19.22
N GLU A 97 1.56 -8.08 -20.48
CA GLU A 97 2.86 -8.48 -21.03
C GLU A 97 3.94 -7.40 -20.97
N ASN A 98 3.54 -6.13 -20.89
CA ASN A 98 4.45 -4.98 -20.79
C ASN A 98 4.57 -4.45 -19.36
N CYS A 99 3.92 -5.12 -18.41
CA CYS A 99 3.84 -4.67 -17.04
C CYS A 99 4.95 -5.28 -16.18
N LEU A 100 5.43 -4.48 -15.23
CA LEU A 100 6.43 -4.85 -14.25
C LEU A 100 5.98 -4.40 -12.85
N PRO A 101 6.26 -5.21 -11.82
CA PRO A 101 6.07 -4.79 -10.44
C PRO A 101 7.10 -3.71 -10.07
N ILE A 102 6.62 -2.61 -9.49
CA ILE A 102 7.44 -1.49 -8.98
C ILE A 102 6.98 -1.12 -7.56
N ALA A 103 7.86 -0.57 -6.73
CA ALA A 103 7.52 -0.10 -5.40
C ALA A 103 8.35 1.12 -5.00
N THR A 104 7.75 2.06 -4.28
CA THR A 104 8.46 3.21 -3.71
C THR A 104 8.31 3.20 -2.20
N LYS A 105 9.42 3.12 -1.47
CA LYS A 105 9.40 3.29 -0.02
C LYS A 105 9.16 4.77 0.30
N LEU A 106 8.24 5.07 1.21
CA LEU A 106 8.16 6.40 1.78
C LEU A 106 9.31 6.62 2.77
N GLU A 107 9.93 7.80 2.70
CA GLU A 107 10.94 8.23 3.67
C GLU A 107 10.33 8.94 4.89
N GLU A 108 9.09 9.42 4.75
CA GLU A 108 8.36 10.10 5.81
C GLU A 108 6.98 9.46 5.99
N GLU A 109 6.62 9.26 7.25
CA GLU A 109 5.34 8.70 7.66
C GLU A 109 4.16 9.59 7.23
N VAL A 110 3.07 8.98 6.78
CA VAL A 110 1.78 9.67 6.68
C VAL A 110 1.16 9.70 8.06
N VAL A 111 0.80 10.88 8.57
CA VAL A 111 0.27 11.06 9.93
C VAL A 111 -1.23 11.35 9.94
N ASP A 112 -1.88 11.14 11.07
CA ASP A 112 -3.32 11.38 11.24
C ASP A 112 -3.73 12.83 10.89
N GLY A 113 -4.87 12.98 10.21
CA GLY A 113 -5.39 14.26 9.74
C GLY A 113 -4.58 14.92 8.62
N GLN A 114 -3.50 14.30 8.14
CA GLN A 114 -2.69 14.83 7.05
C GLN A 114 -3.43 14.75 5.72
N GLN A 115 -3.26 15.79 4.89
CA GLN A 115 -3.51 15.71 3.46
C GLN A 115 -2.16 15.68 2.73
N ARG A 116 -1.92 14.63 1.93
CA ARG A 116 -0.60 14.42 1.28
C ARG A 116 -0.74 13.98 -0.17
N VAL A 117 0.11 14.55 -1.03
CA VAL A 117 0.38 14.00 -2.36
C VAL A 117 1.71 13.27 -2.31
N ILE A 118 1.71 11.97 -2.60
CA ILE A 118 2.92 11.16 -2.73
C ILE A 118 3.34 11.21 -4.19
N ALA A 119 4.47 11.87 -4.47
CA ALA A 119 5.05 11.91 -5.81
C ALA A 119 5.94 10.69 -6.05
N ILE A 120 5.65 9.95 -7.12
CA ILE A 120 6.43 8.79 -7.55
C ILE A 120 7.29 9.21 -8.73
N ASN A 121 8.58 9.38 -8.48
CA ASN A 121 9.58 9.71 -9.50
C ASN A 121 10.77 8.75 -9.49
N MET A 122 11.12 8.13 -8.35
CA MET A 122 12.19 7.13 -8.27
C MET A 122 11.77 5.85 -7.52
N PRO A 123 11.04 4.92 -8.15
CA PRO A 123 10.69 3.65 -7.54
C PRO A 123 11.86 2.67 -7.60
N ASN A 124 11.92 1.79 -6.61
CA ASN A 124 12.55 0.49 -6.79
C ASN A 124 11.67 -0.33 -7.73
N HIS A 125 12.26 -1.18 -8.56
CA HIS A 125 11.47 -2.08 -9.38
C HIS A 125 12.11 -3.45 -9.48
N GLN A 126 11.28 -4.43 -9.82
CA GLN A 126 11.71 -5.81 -10.03
C GLN A 126 11.34 -6.15 -11.47
N GLY A 127 12.31 -5.97 -12.37
CA GLY A 127 12.06 -5.95 -13.79
C GLY A 127 13.27 -5.45 -14.56
N SER A 128 13.08 -5.31 -15.87
CA SER A 128 14.16 -5.39 -16.83
C SER A 128 15.40 -4.56 -16.48
N CYS A 129 15.36 -3.23 -16.32
CA CYS A 129 16.57 -2.44 -16.01
C CYS A 129 16.36 -1.49 -14.82
N PRO A 130 16.89 -1.74 -13.59
CA PRO A 130 16.96 -0.69 -12.56
C PRO A 130 17.69 0.52 -13.15
N PRO A 131 17.19 1.77 -12.95
CA PRO A 131 18.04 2.93 -13.15
C PRO A 131 19.36 2.68 -12.40
N GLU A 132 20.49 3.03 -13.02
CA GLU A 132 21.80 2.76 -12.44
C GLU A 132 21.85 3.28 -10.97
N GLY A 133 22.15 2.38 -10.04
CA GLY A 133 22.20 2.70 -8.60
C GLY A 133 20.90 2.47 -7.81
N VAL A 134 19.82 1.97 -8.42
CA VAL A 134 18.57 1.61 -7.71
C VAL A 134 18.56 0.12 -7.37
N ALA A 135 18.44 -0.20 -6.07
CA ALA A 135 18.31 -1.58 -5.61
C ALA A 135 16.96 -2.20 -6.06
N PRO A 136 16.89 -3.53 -6.23
CA PRO A 136 15.62 -4.23 -6.48
C PRO A 136 14.60 -3.97 -5.38
N ILE A 137 13.32 -4.22 -5.68
CA ILE A 137 12.26 -4.19 -4.66
C ILE A 137 12.59 -5.24 -3.59
N PRO A 138 12.46 -4.95 -2.29
CA PRO A 138 12.57 -5.98 -1.26
C PRO A 138 11.55 -7.10 -1.46
N GLU A 139 11.98 -8.35 -1.26
CA GLU A 139 11.15 -9.55 -1.47
C GLU A 139 9.77 -9.45 -0.78
N GLU A 140 9.71 -8.91 0.43
CA GLU A 140 8.44 -8.71 1.16
C GLU A 140 7.47 -7.80 0.39
N ALA A 141 7.94 -6.67 -0.13
CA ALA A 141 7.12 -5.75 -0.91
C ALA A 141 6.72 -6.36 -2.26
N TYR A 142 7.63 -7.11 -2.91
CA TYR A 142 7.33 -7.85 -4.12
C TYR A 142 6.20 -8.87 -3.92
N ASN A 143 6.30 -9.70 -2.89
CA ASN A 143 5.28 -10.71 -2.60
C ASN A 143 3.91 -10.09 -2.27
N ARG A 144 3.88 -8.89 -1.68
CA ARG A 144 2.64 -8.13 -1.50
C ARG A 144 2.03 -7.66 -2.82
N ILE A 145 2.84 -7.24 -3.79
CA ILE A 145 2.38 -6.88 -5.15
C ILE A 145 1.74 -8.09 -5.84
N LEU A 146 2.41 -9.25 -5.79
CA LEU A 146 1.90 -10.51 -6.36
C LEU A 146 0.57 -10.93 -5.74
N ALA A 147 0.41 -10.73 -4.42
CA ALA A 147 -0.83 -11.02 -3.72
C ALA A 147 -1.97 -10.05 -4.07
N LEU A 148 -1.65 -8.76 -4.33
CA LEU A 148 -2.63 -7.75 -4.70
C LEU A 148 -3.15 -7.93 -6.12
N TRP A 149 -2.26 -8.25 -7.07
CA TRP A 149 -2.61 -8.33 -8.49
C TRP A 149 -2.15 -9.65 -9.13
N PRO A 150 -2.74 -10.79 -8.72
CA PRO A 150 -2.38 -12.11 -9.25
C PRO A 150 -2.70 -12.26 -10.74
N GLU A 151 -3.55 -11.38 -11.32
CA GLU A 151 -3.91 -11.41 -12.73
C GLU A 151 -2.74 -11.14 -13.69
N TYR A 152 -1.64 -10.55 -13.20
CA TYR A 152 -0.45 -10.26 -14.02
C TYR A 152 0.52 -11.45 -14.12
N ASP A 153 0.30 -12.52 -13.36
CA ASP A 153 1.09 -13.76 -13.41
C ASP A 153 2.62 -13.53 -13.37
N PHE A 154 3.06 -12.58 -12.54
CA PHE A 154 4.48 -12.30 -12.38
C PHE A 154 5.20 -13.50 -11.76
N GLU A 155 6.38 -13.81 -12.29
CA GLU A 155 7.19 -14.90 -11.75
C GLU A 155 7.60 -14.65 -10.27
N PRO A 156 7.93 -15.70 -9.50
CA PRO A 156 8.41 -15.55 -8.13
C PRO A 156 9.70 -14.71 -8.03
N TYR A 157 9.93 -14.10 -6.86
CA TYR A 157 11.06 -13.19 -6.64
C TYR A 157 12.44 -13.77 -7.02
N GLU A 158 12.66 -15.05 -6.70
CA GLU A 158 13.93 -15.76 -6.93
C GLU A 158 14.26 -16.00 -8.41
N THR A 159 13.28 -16.00 -9.31
CA THR A 159 13.50 -16.28 -10.74
C THR A 159 13.82 -15.03 -11.56
N ARG A 160 13.62 -13.84 -10.97
CA ARG A 160 13.78 -12.52 -11.62
C ARG A 160 15.19 -11.91 -11.44
N THR A 161 16.23 -12.71 -11.26
CA THR A 161 17.59 -12.22 -10.95
C THR A 161 18.44 -11.82 -12.16
N GLU A 162 18.05 -12.19 -13.39
CA GLU A 162 18.79 -11.89 -14.62
C GLU A 162 17.84 -11.30 -15.67
N ASN A 163 18.26 -10.22 -16.34
CA ASN A 163 17.50 -9.66 -17.44
C ASN A 163 18.32 -9.52 -18.73
N ILE A 164 17.82 -10.17 -19.77
CA ILE A 164 18.40 -10.28 -21.10
C ILE A 164 18.29 -8.94 -21.86
N GLU A 165 17.31 -8.08 -21.55
CA GLU A 165 17.14 -6.77 -22.20
C GLU A 165 18.12 -5.67 -21.69
N CYS A 166 18.93 -5.96 -20.67
CA CYS A 166 20.04 -5.09 -20.22
C CYS A 166 21.38 -5.81 -20.21
N LEU A 167 21.47 -7.00 -20.78
CA LEU A 167 22.77 -7.47 -21.25
C LEU A 167 23.19 -6.46 -22.33
N PRO A 168 24.45 -5.98 -22.33
CA PRO A 168 24.95 -5.28 -23.50
C PRO A 168 24.68 -6.17 -24.71
N ASP A 169 24.22 -5.60 -25.82
CA ASP A 169 24.17 -6.34 -27.09
C ASP A 169 25.48 -7.11 -27.20
N GLU A 170 25.43 -8.44 -27.28
CA GLU A 170 26.65 -9.24 -27.45
C GLU A 170 27.28 -8.79 -28.79
N GLU A 171 28.29 -7.93 -28.72
CA GLU A 171 29.20 -7.62 -29.84
C GLU A 171 30.09 -8.83 -30.18
#